data_AF-A0A3N1FTB1-F1
#
_entry.id   AF-A0A3N1FTB1-F1
#
_cell.length_a   1.000
_cell.length_b   1.000
_cell.length_c   1.000
_cell.angle_alpha   90.00
_cell.angle_beta   90.00
_cell.angle_gamma   90.00
#
_symmetry.space_group_name_H-M   'P 1'
#
loop_
_entity.id
_entity.type
_entity.pdbx_description
1 polymer ?
#
loop_
_entity_poly.entity_id
_entity_poly.type
_entity_poly.pdbx_seq_one_letter_code
_entity_poly.pdbx_strand_id
1 'polypeptide(L)'
;MLNRYRVLNAILALREFTVADLAHYSGAKDNTVRTVLSRDARFVERVGTQAQGRRGGQPIQYRLCTATEDELVGMLREVDTLGVDLPPLPEGCSDVDPVVMSLKAAEDVLLRQLPAAANEERAQLLSLAAADLEMVQFLADHGEAAVHREVVDLLLRLAEVEQEAAVLTRDAGAWLHRQDASALAAPSHEAEKQLEALGRDLYKLLQVVPAVSKDDPLLLSDLFRRIGTSPFGAVIAKFCTPEPRASEEI
;
A
#
# COMPACT_ATOMS: atom_id res chain seq x y z
N MET A 1 -8.63 24.56 15.35
CA MET A 1 -9.03 23.16 15.04
C MET A 1 -7.94 22.16 15.42
N LEU A 2 -6.66 22.44 15.11
CA LEU A 2 -5.52 21.59 15.44
C LEU A 2 -5.48 21.02 16.86
N ASN A 3 -5.73 21.85 17.89
CA ASN A 3 -5.73 21.40 19.29
C ASN A 3 -6.79 20.33 19.58
N ARG A 4 -7.90 20.27 18.82
CA ARG A 4 -8.90 19.20 18.96
C ARG A 4 -8.28 17.87 18.53
N TYR A 5 -7.68 17.83 17.35
CA TYR A 5 -7.07 16.61 16.80
C TYR A 5 -5.86 16.15 17.62
N ARG A 6 -5.05 17.06 18.15
CA ARG A 6 -3.97 16.72 19.10
C ARG A 6 -4.49 16.05 20.37
N VAL A 7 -5.62 16.54 20.91
CA VAL A 7 -6.25 15.93 22.09
C VAL A 7 -6.88 14.58 21.74
N LEU A 8 -7.54 14.45 20.59
CA LEU A 8 -8.11 13.18 20.11
C LEU A 8 -7.03 12.12 19.88
N ASN A 9 -5.89 12.51 19.29
CA ASN A 9 -4.74 11.63 19.14
C ASN A 9 -4.15 11.21 20.50
N ALA A 10 -4.06 12.14 21.47
CA ALA A 10 -3.63 11.83 22.83
C ALA A 10 -4.57 10.85 23.55
N ILE A 11 -5.88 10.93 23.30
CA ILE A 11 -6.89 9.98 23.84
C ILE A 11 -6.59 8.57 23.32
N LEU A 12 -6.33 8.44 22.02
CA LEU A 12 -5.99 7.15 21.41
C LEU A 12 -4.68 6.60 21.96
N ALA A 13 -3.65 7.44 22.12
CA ALA A 13 -2.34 7.06 22.64
C ALA A 13 -2.36 6.58 24.09
N LEU A 14 -3.04 7.30 24.97
CA LEU A 14 -2.99 7.00 26.40
C LEU A 14 -3.95 5.88 26.79
N ARG A 15 -5.08 5.72 26.08
CA ARG A 15 -6.20 4.80 26.35
C ARG A 15 -6.89 4.99 27.71
N GLU A 16 -6.16 5.18 28.80
CA GLU A 16 -6.63 5.63 30.10
C GLU A 16 -5.88 6.89 30.51
N PHE A 17 -6.60 7.92 30.93
CA PHE A 17 -5.99 9.23 31.15
C PHE A 17 -6.81 10.10 32.09
N THR A 18 -6.15 11.10 32.66
CA THR A 18 -6.76 12.28 33.26
C THR A 18 -6.68 13.47 32.30
N VAL A 19 -7.37 14.57 32.64
CA VAL A 19 -7.26 15.83 31.88
C VAL A 19 -5.82 16.34 31.85
N ALA A 20 -5.06 16.16 32.93
CA ALA A 20 -3.68 16.60 33.01
C ALA A 20 -2.76 15.79 32.10
N ASP A 21 -2.97 14.47 32.01
CA ASP A 21 -2.19 13.60 31.13
C ASP A 21 -2.40 13.97 29.66
N LEU A 22 -3.66 14.21 29.26
CA LEU A 22 -3.99 14.69 27.92
C LEU A 22 -3.38 16.08 27.63
N ALA A 23 -3.44 17.00 28.58
CA ALA A 23 -2.86 18.33 28.43
C ALA A 23 -1.35 18.26 28.20
N HIS A 24 -0.68 17.40 28.99
CA HIS A 24 0.75 17.16 28.86
C HIS A 24 1.11 16.53 27.50
N TYR A 25 0.42 15.46 27.11
CA TYR A 25 0.71 14.73 25.88
C TYR A 25 0.39 15.52 24.62
N SER A 26 -0.77 16.20 24.59
CA SER A 26 -1.21 16.97 23.42
C SER A 26 -0.59 18.35 23.29
N GLY A 27 0.07 18.84 24.35
CA GLY A 27 0.53 20.23 24.46
C GLY A 27 -0.60 21.27 24.57
N ALA A 28 -1.86 20.83 24.73
CA ALA A 28 -3.02 21.71 24.88
C ALA A 28 -3.24 22.10 26.35
N LYS A 29 -3.90 23.24 26.58
CA LYS A 29 -4.27 23.68 27.94
C LYS A 29 -5.42 22.83 28.48
N ASP A 30 -5.48 22.61 29.80
CA ASP A 30 -6.55 21.86 30.48
C ASP A 30 -7.96 22.30 30.09
N ASN A 31 -8.20 23.61 29.95
CA ASN A 31 -9.50 24.14 29.57
C ASN A 31 -9.89 23.72 28.13
N THR A 32 -8.92 23.68 27.22
CA THR A 32 -9.11 23.17 25.86
C THR A 32 -9.40 21.68 25.87
N VAL A 33 -8.65 20.91 26.65
CA VAL A 33 -8.89 19.46 26.83
C VAL A 33 -10.31 19.21 27.32
N ARG A 34 -10.76 19.92 28.37
CA ARG A 34 -12.13 19.81 28.89
C ARG A 34 -13.19 20.14 27.85
N THR A 35 -12.96 21.17 27.03
CA THR A 35 -13.88 21.55 25.96
C THR A 35 -13.97 20.47 24.88
N VAL A 36 -12.83 19.86 24.50
CA VAL A 36 -12.80 18.76 23.53
C VAL A 36 -13.52 17.54 24.11
N LEU A 37 -13.19 17.11 25.33
CA LEU A 37 -13.87 15.98 25.98
C LEU A 37 -15.38 16.20 26.11
N SER A 38 -15.84 17.43 26.34
CA SER A 38 -17.27 17.73 26.40
C SER A 38 -17.97 17.66 25.03
N ARG A 39 -17.28 18.04 23.95
CA ARG A 39 -17.84 18.03 22.58
C ARG A 39 -17.79 16.65 21.95
N ASP A 40 -16.74 15.90 22.27
CA ASP A 40 -16.39 14.61 21.69
C ASP A 40 -16.55 13.48 22.73
N ALA A 41 -17.53 13.64 23.64
CA ALA A 41 -17.75 12.75 24.78
C ALA A 41 -18.01 11.29 24.40
N ARG A 42 -18.47 11.03 23.17
CA ARG A 42 -18.72 9.68 22.64
C ARG A 42 -17.46 8.80 22.51
N PHE A 43 -16.27 9.40 22.47
CA PHE A 43 -15.02 8.65 22.39
C PHE A 43 -14.46 8.24 23.74
N VAL A 44 -15.08 8.69 24.84
CA VAL A 44 -14.51 8.53 26.18
C VAL A 44 -15.56 8.12 27.19
N GLU A 45 -15.16 7.23 28.09
CA GLU A 45 -15.96 6.80 29.22
C GLU A 45 -15.33 7.30 30.50
N ARG A 46 -16.17 7.75 31.44
CA ARG A 46 -15.71 8.16 32.77
C ARG A 46 -15.63 6.92 33.66
N VAL A 47 -14.41 6.50 33.99
CA VAL A 47 -14.15 5.29 34.79
C VAL A 47 -14.27 5.56 36.29
N GLY A 48 -13.92 6.77 36.75
CA GLY A 48 -14.02 7.13 38.16
C GLY A 48 -13.21 8.36 38.55
N THR A 49 -12.78 8.41 39.81
CA THR A 49 -11.84 9.42 40.33
C THR A 49 -10.60 8.73 40.87
N GLN A 50 -9.41 9.23 40.49
CA GLN A 50 -8.15 8.66 40.96
C GLN A 50 -7.80 9.25 42.33
N ALA A 51 -7.67 8.39 43.34
CA ALA A 51 -7.34 8.82 44.69
C ALA A 51 -5.87 9.24 44.81
N GLN A 52 -5.58 10.53 44.61
CA GLN A 52 -4.21 11.06 44.69
C GLN A 52 -3.77 11.56 46.08
N GLY A 53 -4.59 11.40 47.12
CA GLY A 53 -4.22 11.76 48.51
C GLY A 53 -3.86 13.24 48.76
N ARG A 54 -4.06 14.14 47.78
CA ARG A 54 -3.74 15.57 47.87
C ARG A 54 -4.95 16.40 48.28
N ARG A 55 -4.69 17.52 48.97
CA ARG A 55 -5.69 18.52 49.38
C ARG A 55 -6.15 19.30 48.13
N GLY A 56 -7.21 18.83 47.50
CA GLY A 56 -7.75 19.32 46.22
C GLY A 56 -8.51 18.18 45.56
N GLY A 57 -9.64 18.45 44.91
CA GLY A 57 -10.53 17.41 44.38
C GLY A 57 -9.79 16.35 43.54
N GLN A 58 -10.19 15.09 43.69
CA GLN A 58 -9.57 13.98 42.98
C GLN A 58 -9.76 14.13 41.45
N PRO A 59 -8.70 13.94 40.64
CA PRO A 59 -8.82 14.02 39.19
C PRO A 59 -9.75 12.91 38.67
N ILE A 60 -10.58 13.29 37.70
CA ILE A 60 -11.47 12.35 37.01
C ILE A 60 -10.63 11.51 36.05
N GLN A 61 -10.80 10.19 36.13
CA GLN A 61 -10.16 9.24 35.23
C GLN A 61 -11.14 8.89 34.09
N TYR A 62 -10.62 8.96 32.88
CA TYR A 62 -11.30 8.64 31.63
C TYR A 62 -10.62 7.46 30.95
N ARG A 63 -11.36 6.77 30.11
CA ARG A 63 -10.87 5.70 29.24
C ARG A 63 -11.43 5.88 27.83
N LEU A 64 -10.67 5.53 26.81
CA LEU A 64 -11.14 5.43 25.43
C LEU A 64 -12.30 4.42 25.34
N CYS A 65 -13.39 4.81 24.70
CA CYS A 65 -14.48 3.90 24.39
C CYS A 65 -14.06 3.00 23.21
N THR A 66 -13.91 1.70 23.44
CA THR A 66 -13.46 0.75 22.40
C THR A 66 -14.44 0.63 21.25
N ALA A 67 -15.73 0.93 21.47
CA ALA A 67 -16.76 0.86 20.43
C ALA A 67 -16.64 1.99 19.38
N THR A 68 -15.93 3.07 19.69
CA THR A 68 -15.76 4.23 18.80
C THR A 68 -14.29 4.46 18.43
N GLU A 69 -13.41 3.51 18.74
CA GLU A 69 -11.98 3.57 18.45
C GLU A 69 -11.71 3.62 16.94
N ASP A 70 -12.33 2.74 16.15
CA ASP A 70 -12.15 2.71 14.69
C ASP A 70 -12.61 4.02 14.02
N GLU A 71 -13.71 4.60 14.49
CA GLU A 71 -14.19 5.91 14.01
C GLU A 71 -13.19 7.03 14.34
N LEU A 72 -12.61 7.00 15.54
CA LEU A 72 -11.60 7.96 15.97
C LEU A 72 -10.32 7.85 15.11
N VAL A 73 -9.87 6.63 14.83
CA VAL A 73 -8.72 6.36 13.96
C VAL A 73 -8.99 6.87 12.54
N GLY A 74 -10.15 6.57 11.97
CA GLY A 74 -10.53 7.04 10.63
C GLY A 74 -10.49 8.55 10.50
N MET A 75 -11.11 9.28 11.45
CA MET A 75 -11.06 10.75 11.47
C MET A 75 -9.65 11.32 11.60
N LEU A 76 -8.76 10.66 12.36
CA LEU A 76 -7.39 11.14 12.52
C LEU A 76 -6.56 10.91 11.25
N ARG A 77 -6.77 9.80 10.54
CA ARG A 77 -6.13 9.52 9.25
C ARG A 77 -6.53 10.55 8.19
N GLU A 78 -7.80 10.92 8.11
CA GLU A 78 -8.29 11.96 7.18
C GLU A 78 -7.64 13.33 7.41
N VAL A 79 -7.19 13.60 8.63
CA VAL A 79 -6.55 14.88 8.98
C VAL A 79 -5.05 14.83 8.74
N ASP A 80 -4.43 13.66 8.88
CA ASP A 80 -3.01 13.43 8.61
C ASP A 80 -2.69 13.59 7.11
N THR A 81 -3.60 13.16 6.22
CA THR A 81 -3.49 13.38 4.77
C THR A 81 -3.50 14.86 4.37
N LEU A 82 -3.97 15.75 5.26
CA LEU A 82 -3.94 17.20 5.06
C LEU A 82 -2.61 17.85 5.50
N GLY A 83 -1.58 17.05 5.83
CA GLY A 83 -0.23 17.52 6.17
C GLY A 83 -0.16 18.21 7.53
N VAL A 84 -1.03 17.82 8.46
CA VAL A 84 -1.10 18.40 9.80
C VAL A 84 -0.11 17.70 10.72
N ASP A 85 0.85 18.43 11.26
CA ASP A 85 1.86 17.94 12.21
C ASP A 85 1.23 17.50 13.55
N LEU A 86 0.71 16.28 13.54
CA LEU A 86 0.20 15.51 14.67
C LEU A 86 1.28 14.53 15.13
N PRO A 87 1.38 14.25 16.45
CA PRO A 87 2.21 13.15 16.93
C PRO A 87 1.85 11.83 16.21
N PRO A 88 2.81 10.95 15.94
CA PRO A 88 2.52 9.65 15.34
C PRO A 88 1.51 8.88 16.20
N LEU A 89 0.58 8.19 15.54
CA LEU A 89 -0.43 7.34 16.18
C LEU A 89 0.29 6.23 17.01
N PRO A 90 -0.26 5.81 18.16
CA PRO A 90 0.33 4.77 18.99
C PRO A 90 0.43 3.42 18.24
N GLU A 91 1.59 2.77 18.37
CA GLU A 91 1.85 1.42 17.86
C GLU A 91 0.82 0.43 18.46
N GLY A 92 -0.10 -0.07 17.63
CA GLY A 92 -1.13 -1.03 18.04
C GLY A 92 -2.56 -0.74 17.59
N CYS A 93 -2.85 0.44 17.02
CA CYS A 93 -4.10 0.69 16.29
C CYS A 93 -3.93 0.22 14.83
N SER A 94 -4.02 -1.10 14.59
CA SER A 94 -3.87 -1.79 13.30
C SER A 94 -3.15 -0.95 12.23
N ASP A 95 -1.82 -0.98 12.32
CA ASP A 95 -0.82 -0.26 11.53
C ASP A 95 -0.78 -0.70 10.05
N VAL A 96 -1.83 -1.35 9.60
CA VAL A 96 -1.88 -2.03 8.32
C VAL A 96 -3.10 -1.51 7.60
N ASP A 97 -2.86 -0.58 6.68
CA ASP A 97 -3.90 -0.10 5.79
C ASP A 97 -4.48 -1.31 5.03
N PRO A 98 -5.78 -1.64 5.20
CA PRO A 98 -6.38 -2.79 4.55
C PRO A 98 -6.27 -2.73 3.02
N VAL A 99 -6.20 -1.50 2.46
CA VAL A 99 -5.96 -1.28 1.02
C VAL A 99 -4.55 -1.75 0.66
N VAL A 100 -3.54 -1.28 1.39
CA VAL A 100 -2.13 -1.67 1.17
C VAL A 100 -1.95 -3.17 1.38
N MET A 101 -2.67 -3.79 2.33
CA MET A 101 -2.61 -5.24 2.54
C MET A 101 -3.21 -6.04 1.41
N SER A 102 -4.36 -5.63 0.89
CA SER A 102 -4.97 -6.27 -0.27
C SER A 102 -4.03 -6.20 -1.48
N LEU A 103 -3.38 -5.05 -1.69
CA LEU A 103 -2.41 -4.87 -2.76
C LEU A 103 -1.14 -5.71 -2.53
N LYS A 104 -0.56 -5.72 -1.34
CA LYS A 104 0.59 -6.57 -1.00
C LYS A 104 0.28 -8.06 -1.14
N ALA A 105 -0.95 -8.49 -0.83
CA ALA A 105 -1.38 -9.86 -1.07
C ALA A 105 -1.42 -10.20 -2.56
N ALA A 106 -1.98 -9.31 -3.39
CA ALA A 106 -1.97 -9.46 -4.85
C ALA A 106 -0.53 -9.47 -5.40
N GLU A 107 0.36 -8.62 -4.89
CA GLU A 107 1.78 -8.62 -5.26
C GLU A 107 2.46 -9.95 -4.93
N ASP A 108 2.26 -10.49 -3.73
CA ASP A 108 2.85 -11.78 -3.35
C ASP A 108 2.40 -12.91 -4.28
N VAL A 109 1.11 -12.93 -4.63
CA VAL A 109 0.55 -13.87 -5.61
C VAL A 109 1.27 -13.72 -6.95
N LEU A 110 1.41 -12.50 -7.48
CA LEU A 110 1.96 -12.25 -8.82
C LEU A 110 3.50 -12.40 -8.89
N LEU A 111 4.22 -12.05 -7.82
CA LEU A 111 5.68 -12.07 -7.76
C LEU A 111 6.22 -13.44 -7.37
N ARG A 112 5.56 -14.17 -6.46
CA ARG A 112 6.10 -15.40 -5.87
C ARG A 112 5.35 -16.66 -6.26
N GLN A 113 4.01 -16.61 -6.26
CA GLN A 113 3.19 -17.81 -6.49
C GLN A 113 2.99 -18.09 -7.98
N LEU A 114 2.64 -17.06 -8.76
CA LEU A 114 2.36 -17.18 -10.19
C LEU A 114 3.53 -17.76 -11.00
N PRO A 115 4.81 -17.36 -10.80
CA PRO A 115 5.93 -17.93 -11.55
C PRO A 115 6.16 -19.42 -11.29
N ALA A 116 5.79 -19.91 -10.11
CA ALA A 116 5.93 -21.30 -9.71
C ALA A 116 4.70 -22.17 -10.04
N ALA A 117 3.55 -21.54 -10.31
CA ALA A 117 2.28 -22.21 -10.53
C ALA A 117 2.21 -22.94 -11.87
N ALA A 118 1.49 -24.07 -11.89
CA ALA A 118 1.18 -24.78 -13.12
C ALA A 118 0.23 -23.97 -14.02
N ASN A 119 0.24 -24.20 -15.33
CA ASN A 119 -0.58 -23.45 -16.29
C ASN A 119 -2.09 -23.43 -15.96
N GLU A 120 -2.60 -24.49 -15.34
CA GLU A 120 -4.01 -24.61 -14.93
C GLU A 120 -4.36 -23.72 -13.73
N GLU A 121 -3.41 -23.53 -12.81
CA GLU A 121 -3.56 -22.75 -11.58
C GLU A 121 -3.32 -21.25 -11.84
N ARG A 122 -2.51 -20.91 -12.85
CA ARG A 122 -2.18 -19.52 -13.21
C ARG A 122 -3.42 -18.67 -13.46
N ALA A 123 -4.41 -19.18 -14.17
CA ALA A 123 -5.65 -18.43 -14.44
C ALA A 123 -6.42 -18.08 -13.16
N GLN A 124 -6.43 -18.99 -12.17
CA GLN A 124 -7.09 -18.75 -10.89
C GLN A 124 -6.34 -17.71 -10.06
N LEU A 125 -5.00 -17.78 -10.03
CA LEU A 125 -4.16 -16.80 -9.33
C LEU A 125 -4.27 -15.40 -9.95
N LEU A 126 -4.34 -15.31 -11.28
CA LEU A 126 -4.59 -14.04 -11.97
C LEU A 126 -5.96 -13.48 -11.63
N SER A 127 -7.00 -14.32 -11.66
CA SER A 127 -8.35 -13.90 -11.26
C SER A 127 -8.40 -13.42 -9.80
N LEU A 128 -7.64 -14.04 -8.90
CA LEU A 128 -7.56 -13.65 -7.49
C LEU A 128 -6.89 -12.28 -7.35
N ALA A 129 -5.70 -12.10 -7.93
CA ALA A 129 -4.99 -10.83 -7.86
C ALA A 129 -5.76 -9.67 -8.54
N ALA A 130 -6.48 -9.95 -9.63
CA ALA A 130 -7.35 -8.98 -10.28
C ALA A 130 -8.54 -8.57 -9.41
N ALA A 131 -9.17 -9.53 -8.71
CA ALA A 131 -10.26 -9.23 -7.79
C ALA A 131 -9.81 -8.37 -6.60
N ASP A 132 -8.62 -8.64 -6.06
CA ASP A 132 -8.02 -7.84 -4.99
C ASP A 132 -7.71 -6.41 -5.46
N LEU A 133 -7.26 -6.23 -6.70
CA LEU A 133 -7.04 -4.92 -7.31
C LEU A 133 -8.36 -4.16 -7.53
N GLU A 134 -9.39 -4.82 -8.07
CA GLU A 134 -10.70 -4.22 -8.34
C GLU A 134 -11.36 -3.72 -7.05
N MET A 135 -11.27 -4.50 -5.97
CA MET A 135 -11.81 -4.14 -4.65
C MET A 135 -11.26 -2.82 -4.11
N VAL A 136 -10.01 -2.49 -4.44
CA VAL A 136 -9.29 -1.34 -3.86
C VAL A 136 -8.96 -0.24 -4.85
N GLN A 137 -9.36 -0.38 -6.12
CA GLN A 137 -8.96 0.51 -7.21
C GLN A 137 -9.27 1.99 -6.94
N PHE A 138 -10.42 2.27 -6.34
CA PHE A 138 -10.90 3.63 -6.04
C PHE A 138 -10.40 4.20 -4.70
N LEU A 139 -9.71 3.38 -3.91
CA LEU A 139 -9.19 3.78 -2.58
C LEU A 139 -7.68 4.04 -2.63
N ALA A 140 -6.98 3.46 -3.61
CA ALA A 140 -5.54 3.53 -3.77
C ALA A 140 -5.07 4.70 -4.66
N ASP A 141 -5.53 5.92 -4.37
CA ASP A 141 -5.24 7.09 -5.21
C ASP A 141 -3.98 7.88 -4.80
N HIS A 142 -3.42 7.64 -3.62
CA HIS A 142 -2.30 8.41 -3.09
C HIS A 142 -1.33 7.55 -2.27
N GLY A 143 -0.09 8.04 -2.09
CA GLY A 143 0.88 7.48 -1.16
C GLY A 143 1.38 6.07 -1.54
N GLU A 144 1.60 5.24 -0.52
CA GLU A 144 2.11 3.87 -0.67
C GLU A 144 1.14 2.98 -1.47
N ALA A 145 -0.16 3.10 -1.22
CA ALA A 145 -1.19 2.33 -1.92
C ALA A 145 -1.16 2.58 -3.44
N ALA A 146 -0.92 3.82 -3.88
CA ALA A 146 -0.84 4.13 -5.31
C ALA A 146 0.33 3.41 -5.99
N VAL A 147 1.48 3.30 -5.32
CA VAL A 147 2.65 2.59 -5.85
C VAL A 147 2.38 1.10 -5.95
N HIS A 148 1.84 0.48 -4.90
CA HIS A 148 1.49 -0.94 -4.95
C HIS A 148 0.42 -1.24 -6.01
N ARG A 149 -0.56 -0.33 -6.19
CA ARG A 149 -1.54 -0.43 -7.28
C ARG A 149 -0.85 -0.46 -8.65
N GLU A 150 0.09 0.46 -8.90
CA GLU A 150 0.85 0.49 -10.16
C GLU A 150 1.71 -0.77 -10.35
N VAL A 151 2.30 -1.32 -9.29
CA VAL A 151 3.04 -2.59 -9.34
C VAL A 151 2.12 -3.74 -9.74
N VAL A 152 0.98 -3.91 -9.06
CA VAL A 152 0.02 -4.98 -9.34
C VAL A 152 -0.50 -4.88 -10.77
N ASP A 153 -0.88 -3.68 -11.22
CA ASP A 153 -1.37 -3.44 -12.57
C ASP A 153 -0.31 -3.77 -13.64
N LEU A 154 0.94 -3.38 -13.42
CA LEU A 154 2.06 -3.73 -14.30
C LEU A 154 2.29 -5.24 -14.37
N LEU A 155 2.23 -5.93 -13.23
CA LEU A 155 2.43 -7.37 -13.13
C LEU A 155 1.29 -8.17 -13.79
N LEU A 156 0.04 -7.70 -13.67
CA LEU A 156 -1.11 -8.29 -14.37
C LEU A 156 -0.94 -8.16 -15.88
N ARG A 157 -0.64 -6.96 -16.40
CA ARG A 157 -0.39 -6.73 -17.82
C ARG A 157 0.76 -7.59 -18.36
N LEU A 158 1.84 -7.75 -17.59
CA LEU A 158 2.93 -8.67 -17.95
C LEU A 158 2.45 -10.12 -18.05
N ALA A 159 1.66 -10.57 -17.07
CA ALA A 159 1.16 -11.94 -17.04
C ALA A 159 0.17 -12.23 -18.18
N GLU A 160 -0.65 -11.25 -18.57
CA GLU A 160 -1.54 -11.36 -19.73
C GLU A 160 -0.76 -11.58 -21.03
N VAL A 161 0.29 -10.78 -21.27
CA VAL A 161 1.15 -10.93 -22.45
C VAL A 161 1.85 -12.30 -22.46
N GLU A 162 2.32 -12.77 -21.30
CA GLU A 162 2.88 -14.11 -21.16
C GLU A 162 1.87 -15.22 -21.47
N GLN A 163 0.61 -15.05 -21.04
CA GLN A 163 -0.44 -16.03 -21.29
C GLN A 163 -0.84 -16.06 -22.77
N GLU A 164 -0.97 -14.91 -23.43
CA GLU A 164 -1.25 -14.83 -24.88
C GLU A 164 -0.15 -15.54 -25.67
N ALA A 165 1.11 -15.27 -25.35
CA ALA A 165 2.24 -15.89 -26.01
C ALA A 165 2.31 -17.40 -25.78
N ALA A 166 1.97 -17.87 -24.57
CA ALA A 166 1.90 -19.28 -24.22
C ALA A 166 0.79 -20.02 -25.00
N VAL A 167 -0.36 -19.38 -25.22
CA VAL A 167 -1.45 -19.95 -26.05
C VAL A 167 -0.98 -20.09 -27.50
N LEU A 168 -0.39 -19.03 -28.07
CA LEU A 168 0.15 -19.05 -29.43
C LEU A 168 1.25 -20.11 -29.62
N THR A 169 2.12 -20.30 -28.62
CA THR A 169 3.15 -21.36 -28.67
C THR A 169 2.60 -22.76 -28.44
N ARG A 170 1.54 -22.95 -27.64
CA ARG A 170 0.88 -24.25 -27.50
C ARG A 170 0.19 -24.66 -28.80
N ASP A 171 -0.47 -23.72 -29.47
CA ASP A 171 -1.10 -23.93 -30.77
C ASP A 171 -0.06 -24.21 -31.87
N ALA A 172 1.11 -23.56 -31.80
CA ALA A 172 2.25 -23.85 -32.68
C ALA A 172 2.99 -25.15 -32.33
N GLY A 173 3.06 -25.51 -31.04
CA GLY A 173 3.72 -26.71 -30.53
C GLY A 173 2.97 -28.01 -30.87
N ALA A 174 1.65 -27.94 -31.07
CA ALA A 174 0.88 -29.03 -31.69
C ALA A 174 1.33 -29.33 -33.13
N TRP A 175 2.03 -28.39 -33.79
CA TRP A 175 2.53 -28.52 -35.16
C TRP A 175 4.02 -28.89 -35.25
N LEU A 176 4.83 -28.66 -34.20
CA LEU A 176 6.29 -28.82 -34.29
C LEU A 176 6.88 -29.49 -33.04
N HIS A 177 7.09 -30.80 -33.12
CA HIS A 177 8.14 -31.48 -32.36
C HIS A 177 9.52 -31.01 -32.86
N ARG A 178 10.05 -29.90 -32.36
CA ARG A 178 11.48 -29.61 -32.49
C ARG A 178 11.98 -28.59 -31.47
N GLN A 179 12.92 -29.07 -30.66
CA GLN A 179 13.85 -28.37 -29.77
C GLN A 179 14.17 -26.94 -30.21
N ASP A 180 13.73 -25.94 -29.44
CA ASP A 180 14.54 -24.79 -29.01
C ASP A 180 13.71 -23.90 -28.06
N ALA A 181 14.18 -23.74 -26.82
CA ALA A 181 13.56 -22.87 -25.81
C ALA A 181 13.66 -21.37 -26.16
N SER A 182 14.33 -21.02 -27.26
CA SER A 182 14.41 -19.66 -27.82
C SER A 182 13.36 -19.37 -28.89
N ALA A 183 12.52 -20.35 -29.24
CA ALA A 183 11.48 -20.21 -30.27
C ALA A 183 10.12 -19.92 -29.63
N LEU A 184 10.03 -18.88 -28.78
CA LEU A 184 8.73 -18.27 -28.55
C LEU A 184 8.28 -17.64 -29.87
N ALA A 185 7.04 -17.92 -30.27
CA ALA A 185 6.42 -17.25 -31.40
C ALA A 185 6.61 -15.74 -31.22
N ALA A 186 7.00 -15.05 -32.30
CA ALA A 186 7.14 -13.60 -32.25
C ALA A 186 5.83 -13.01 -31.69
N PRO A 187 5.90 -12.13 -30.68
CA PRO A 187 4.69 -11.54 -30.11
C PRO A 187 3.90 -10.85 -31.21
N SER A 188 2.57 -10.80 -31.06
CA SER A 188 1.74 -10.00 -31.93
C SER A 188 2.23 -8.55 -31.91
N HIS A 189 2.03 -7.80 -32.99
CA HIS A 189 2.39 -6.38 -33.02
C HIS A 189 1.70 -5.58 -31.88
N GLU A 190 0.55 -6.06 -31.41
CA GLU A 190 -0.12 -5.50 -30.23
C GLU A 190 0.62 -5.84 -28.93
N ALA A 191 1.03 -7.10 -28.75
CA ALA A 191 1.85 -7.52 -27.62
C ALA A 191 3.21 -6.80 -27.57
N GLU A 192 3.83 -6.53 -28.73
CA GLU A 192 5.08 -5.75 -28.79
C GLU A 192 4.88 -4.31 -28.27
N LYS A 193 3.78 -3.65 -28.66
CA LYS A 193 3.42 -2.33 -28.13
C LYS A 193 3.14 -2.35 -26.64
N GLN A 194 2.47 -3.40 -26.15
CA GLN A 194 2.22 -3.59 -24.72
C GLN A 194 3.52 -3.77 -23.95
N LEU A 195 4.47 -4.55 -24.46
CA LEU A 195 5.80 -4.72 -23.85
C LEU A 195 6.61 -3.41 -23.84
N GLU A 196 6.51 -2.60 -24.88
CA GLU A 196 7.11 -1.25 -24.91
C GLU A 196 6.47 -0.33 -23.86
N ALA A 197 5.15 -0.34 -23.74
CA ALA A 197 4.44 0.41 -22.70
C ALA A 197 4.84 -0.06 -21.29
N LEU A 198 4.92 -1.38 -21.07
CA LEU A 198 5.36 -1.99 -19.81
C LEU A 198 6.78 -1.57 -19.43
N GLY A 199 7.72 -1.58 -20.37
CA GLY A 199 9.09 -1.14 -20.09
C GLY A 199 9.17 0.34 -19.70
N ARG A 200 8.36 1.21 -20.32
CA ARG A 200 8.26 2.63 -19.97
C ARG A 200 7.63 2.85 -18.60
N ASP A 201 6.56 2.13 -18.28
CA ASP A 201 5.87 2.24 -17.00
C ASP A 201 6.74 1.69 -15.86
N LEU A 202 7.43 0.57 -16.09
CA LEU A 202 8.44 0.02 -15.18
C LEU A 202 9.53 1.05 -14.89
N TYR A 203 10.04 1.73 -15.92
CA TYR A 203 11.06 2.76 -15.74
C TYR A 203 10.57 3.92 -14.86
N LYS A 204 9.34 4.40 -15.07
CA LYS A 204 8.74 5.44 -14.20
C LYS A 204 8.60 4.94 -12.77
N LEU A 205 8.10 3.72 -12.61
CA LEU A 205 7.88 3.08 -11.31
C LEU A 205 9.19 2.93 -10.54
N LEU A 206 10.28 2.52 -11.20
CA LEU A 206 11.61 2.42 -10.61
C LEU A 206 12.18 3.77 -10.10
N GLN A 207 11.67 4.91 -10.58
CA GLN A 207 12.04 6.23 -10.04
C GLN A 207 11.31 6.56 -8.73
N VAL A 208 10.13 5.98 -8.51
CA VAL A 208 9.24 6.30 -7.38
C VAL A 208 9.36 5.26 -6.25
N VAL A 209 9.46 3.98 -6.60
CA VAL A 209 9.49 2.86 -5.63
C VAL A 209 10.57 2.99 -4.56
N PRO A 210 11.83 3.42 -4.84
CA PRO A 210 12.84 3.55 -3.79
C PRO A 210 12.46 4.51 -2.66
N ALA A 211 11.57 5.47 -2.92
CA ALA A 211 11.07 6.39 -1.89
C ALA A 211 10.01 5.75 -0.98
N VAL A 212 9.29 4.74 -1.48
CA VAL A 212 8.15 4.07 -0.83
C VAL A 212 8.52 2.70 -0.26
N SER A 213 9.57 2.06 -0.77
CA SER A 213 10.10 0.74 -0.36
C SER A 213 10.74 0.70 1.03
N LYS A 214 10.53 1.71 1.89
CA LYS A 214 11.02 1.66 3.29
C LYS A 214 10.40 0.52 4.07
N ASP A 215 9.15 0.19 3.78
CA ASP A 215 8.37 -0.81 4.51
C ASP A 215 8.34 -2.19 3.81
N ASP A 216 8.80 -2.26 2.55
CA ASP A 216 9.05 -3.52 1.84
C ASP A 216 10.38 -3.46 1.05
N PRO A 217 11.50 -3.92 1.66
CA PRO A 217 12.81 -3.89 1.02
C PRO A 217 12.98 -4.97 -0.06
N LEU A 218 12.08 -5.96 -0.12
CA LEU A 218 12.19 -7.07 -1.06
C LEU A 218 11.48 -6.79 -2.37
N LEU A 219 10.49 -5.90 -2.37
CA LEU A 219 9.67 -5.55 -3.53
C LEU A 219 10.48 -5.32 -4.82
N LEU A 220 11.49 -4.45 -4.77
CA LEU A 220 12.35 -4.19 -5.94
C LEU A 220 13.09 -5.44 -6.41
N SER A 221 13.65 -6.21 -5.48
CA SER A 221 14.41 -7.43 -5.81
C SER A 221 13.52 -8.51 -6.42
N ASP A 222 12.30 -8.65 -5.92
CA ASP A 222 11.31 -9.62 -6.42
C ASP A 222 10.75 -9.16 -7.77
N LEU A 223 10.53 -7.86 -7.97
CA LEU A 223 10.14 -7.27 -9.26
C LEU A 223 11.21 -7.54 -10.33
N PHE A 224 12.47 -7.22 -10.05
CA PHE A 224 13.58 -7.49 -10.98
C PHE A 224 13.73 -8.99 -11.27
N ARG A 225 13.60 -9.84 -10.25
CA ARG A 225 13.60 -11.29 -10.45
C ARG A 225 12.47 -11.70 -11.37
N ARG A 226 11.23 -11.23 -11.13
CA ARG A 226 10.04 -11.57 -11.91
C ARG A 226 10.18 -11.17 -13.38
N ILE A 227 10.68 -9.97 -13.65
CA ILE A 227 10.95 -9.48 -15.00
C ILE A 227 12.09 -10.26 -15.65
N GLY A 228 13.17 -10.52 -14.90
CA GLY A 228 14.31 -11.28 -15.40
C GLY A 228 13.99 -12.74 -15.74
N THR A 229 13.03 -13.34 -15.04
CA THR A 229 12.52 -14.69 -15.35
C THR A 229 11.44 -14.70 -16.44
N SER A 230 10.91 -13.53 -16.81
CA SER A 230 9.94 -13.43 -17.89
C SER A 230 10.61 -13.75 -19.24
N PRO A 231 9.93 -14.47 -20.15
CA PRO A 231 10.42 -14.63 -21.52
C PRO A 231 10.63 -13.30 -22.25
N PHE A 232 9.96 -12.23 -21.80
CA PHE A 232 10.06 -10.89 -22.38
C PHE A 232 11.02 -9.97 -21.63
N GLY A 233 11.72 -10.47 -20.60
CA GLY A 233 12.60 -9.66 -19.76
C GLY A 233 13.63 -8.83 -20.55
N ALA A 234 14.22 -9.43 -21.60
CA ALA A 234 15.18 -8.73 -22.46
C ALA A 234 14.55 -7.59 -23.27
N VAL A 235 13.31 -7.78 -23.75
CA VAL A 235 12.55 -6.77 -24.50
C VAL A 235 12.18 -5.62 -23.58
N ILE A 236 11.63 -5.94 -22.40
CA ILE A 236 11.24 -4.95 -21.38
C ILE A 236 12.46 -4.13 -20.95
N ALA A 237 13.59 -4.79 -20.65
CA ALA A 237 14.83 -4.13 -20.21
C ALA A 237 15.38 -3.12 -21.24
N LYS A 238 15.21 -3.38 -22.54
CA LYS A 238 15.61 -2.46 -23.61
C LYS A 238 14.88 -1.12 -23.53
N PHE A 239 13.65 -1.12 -23.04
CA PHE A 239 12.83 0.09 -22.88
C PHE A 239 12.98 0.73 -21.50
N CYS A 240 13.72 0.11 -20.58
CA CYS A 240 14.04 0.67 -19.27
C CYS A 240 15.31 1.54 -19.26
N THR A 241 16.05 1.60 -20.36
CA THR A 241 17.18 2.54 -20.49
C THR A 241 16.68 3.86 -21.06
N PRO A 242 17.04 5.02 -20.47
CA PRO A 242 16.77 6.30 -21.12
C PRO A 242 17.40 6.27 -22.50
N GLU A 243 16.61 6.57 -23.54
CA GLU A 243 17.19 6.76 -24.87
C GLU A 243 18.35 7.73 -24.74
N PRO A 244 19.56 7.38 -25.24
CA PRO A 244 20.65 8.34 -25.26
C PRO A 244 20.12 9.51 -26.07
N ARG A 245 19.87 10.64 -25.40
CA ARG A 245 19.46 11.88 -26.07
C ARG A 245 20.46 12.06 -27.19
N ALA A 246 19.99 11.93 -28.43
CA ALA A 246 20.79 12.19 -29.61
C ALA A 246 21.46 13.53 -29.31
N SER A 247 22.77 13.47 -29.11
CA SER A 247 23.54 14.67 -28.80
C SER A 247 23.28 15.58 -29.99
N GLU A 248 22.56 16.67 -29.76
CA GLU A 248 22.44 17.75 -30.73
C GLU A 248 23.87 18.11 -31.10
N GLU A 249 24.28 17.68 -32.29
CA GLU A 249 25.52 18.09 -32.93
C GLU A 249 25.44 19.62 -33.03
N ILE A 250 26.29 20.29 -32.23
CA ILE A 250 26.60 21.72 -32.36
C ILE A 250 27.68 21.87 -33.43
#